data_AF-A0ABD0KD73-F1
#
_entry.id   AF-A0ABD0KD73-F1
#
_cell.length_a   1.000
_cell.length_b   1.000
_cell.length_c   1.000
_cell.angle_alpha   90.00
_cell.angle_beta   90.00
_cell.angle_gamma   90.00
#
_symmetry.space_group_name_H-M   'P 1'
#
loop_
_entity.id
_entity.type
_entity.pdbx_description
1 polymer ?
#
loop_
_entity_poly.entity_id
_entity_poly.type
_entity_poly.pdbx_seq_one_letter_code
_entity_poly.pdbx_strand_id
1 'polypeptide(L)'
;MVDQCTVESTSQVAFSVCNFSCVFAAQASVVVLTYLNAGQLTSLHTLEESVTHSSKMEQELIGYKEKVENMKLLLKHYQAQLESQKVRRDGVETVSRLLAESRQENARLKKNQATMETLIKNLQNRLELNGLSGKTDEDDEVIMPAMSKQTLNNLALENKRLRSMLQKEGTNSLPIESVDSEHKSKEETETEQTLRQTVDKLEAENKSMKMKLFDLEALFKSSNNEKDRQLISYQEEVRALRQGSSSTPVSGKALSGLPTLREQLRSLVAQCQTLEGQLEKAEESQPRHVELTRITPSSQKDAVDGVEVKQLMEEKQKLQEKLNEVTLMNQRWQAFFQEREKYTADLEMQVRDLDERLKDALHGGANDEVKRQLEEYMARSQEKIAAVEESRSKAEDEAEHLKRIVQAKEDEITQLRSEVSILSHRSSGVDTSIIEHLKAQIQVCTEDFEKERQDRQAALQKVNSLQEQVTRLQKLNSHLQTMLSNQAGPARPSPQEHAHAQYGHLDHGGNLQPRGGRYGALEYDCPISPQGGKDLRDPMRDFPDFDYEQPRDHMGPMSMPGTATELIARNPGPRPKHSVSATELTPCLAEEVKHDNFLTCPKCNKEFSEERQGELLAHMDACWE
;
A
#
# COMPACT_ATOMS: atom_id res chain seq x y z
N MET A 1 122.80 4.41 90.66
CA MET A 1 123.91 4.16 89.70
C MET A 1 123.25 3.80 88.38
N VAL A 2 123.24 4.72 87.41
CA VAL A 2 123.98 4.63 86.11
C VAL A 2 123.32 3.57 85.19
N ASP A 3 122.76 3.79 84.00
CA ASP A 3 122.73 4.93 83.07
C ASP A 3 121.57 4.80 82.07
N GLN A 4 121.30 5.93 81.40
CA GLN A 4 120.38 6.20 80.29
C GLN A 4 120.60 5.33 79.03
N CYS A 5 119.54 5.13 78.23
CA CYS A 5 119.51 5.58 76.81
C CYS A 5 118.22 5.20 76.03
N THR A 6 117.63 6.24 75.41
CA THR A 6 116.97 6.29 74.09
C THR A 6 115.70 5.48 73.80
N VAL A 7 114.51 6.09 73.94
CA VAL A 7 113.37 5.94 73.00
C VAL A 7 112.42 7.16 73.08
N GLU A 8 112.79 8.31 72.52
CA GLU A 8 111.85 9.44 72.30
C GLU A 8 112.16 10.13 70.98
N SER A 9 111.78 9.53 69.84
CA SER A 9 111.75 10.20 68.52
C SER A 9 110.94 9.44 67.46
N THR A 10 109.82 8.82 67.82
CA THR A 10 108.90 8.20 66.83
C THR A 10 107.42 8.38 67.12
N SER A 11 107.03 9.14 68.15
CA SER A 11 105.60 9.31 68.49
C SER A 11 104.93 10.53 67.82
N GLN A 12 105.69 11.48 67.28
CA GLN A 12 105.12 12.69 66.65
C GLN A 12 104.87 12.57 65.14
N VAL A 13 105.46 11.58 64.46
CA VAL A 13 105.16 11.30 63.04
C VAL A 13 104.00 10.30 62.91
N ALA A 14 103.84 9.37 63.86
CA ALA A 14 102.76 8.39 63.84
C ALA A 14 101.36 9.03 64.05
N PHE A 15 101.26 10.09 64.85
CA PHE A 15 99.98 10.80 65.05
C PHE A 15 99.55 11.65 63.83
N SER A 16 100.51 12.14 63.04
CA SER A 16 100.23 12.89 61.81
C SER A 16 99.81 11.97 60.66
N VAL A 17 100.47 10.83 60.49
CA VAL A 17 100.14 9.86 59.43
C VAL A 17 98.81 9.13 59.71
N CYS A 18 98.47 8.90 60.98
CA CYS A 18 97.18 8.30 61.34
C CYS A 18 96.02 9.29 61.16
N ASN A 19 96.20 10.58 61.50
CA ASN A 19 95.17 11.59 61.22
C ASN A 19 95.01 11.86 59.71
N PHE A 20 96.08 11.86 58.92
CA PHE A 20 95.96 12.01 57.47
C PHE A 20 95.29 10.79 56.81
N SER A 21 95.59 9.56 57.25
CA SER A 21 94.92 8.35 56.75
C SER A 21 93.46 8.27 57.18
N CYS A 22 93.09 8.69 58.39
CA CYS A 22 91.70 8.73 58.83
C CYS A 22 90.90 9.82 58.11
N VAL A 23 91.48 10.99 57.84
CA VAL A 23 90.81 12.06 57.06
C VAL A 23 90.69 11.66 55.59
N PHE A 24 91.70 11.02 54.99
CA PHE A 24 91.58 10.51 53.62
C PHE A 24 90.62 9.33 53.52
N ALA A 25 90.58 8.42 54.49
CA ALA A 25 89.61 7.33 54.51
C ALA A 25 88.18 7.83 54.74
N ALA A 26 87.99 8.85 55.57
CA ALA A 26 86.70 9.50 55.77
C ALA A 26 86.26 10.28 54.51
N GLN A 27 87.15 11.04 53.88
CA GLN A 27 86.85 11.73 52.62
C GLN A 27 86.60 10.74 51.47
N ALA A 28 87.38 9.67 51.35
CA ALA A 28 87.15 8.62 50.37
C ALA A 28 85.83 7.89 50.62
N SER A 29 85.47 7.64 51.88
CA SER A 29 84.17 7.04 52.23
C SER A 29 83.00 7.97 51.93
N VAL A 30 83.14 9.27 52.19
CA VAL A 30 82.13 10.28 51.82
C VAL A 30 82.01 10.36 50.30
N VAL A 31 83.12 10.38 49.57
CA VAL A 31 83.12 10.39 48.10
C VAL A 31 82.45 9.12 47.55
N VAL A 32 82.81 7.94 48.04
CA VAL A 32 82.21 6.67 47.62
C VAL A 32 80.71 6.60 47.98
N LEU A 33 80.30 7.07 49.16
CA LEU A 33 78.88 7.18 49.54
C LEU A 33 78.14 8.19 48.67
N THR A 34 78.74 9.31 48.31
CA THR A 34 78.13 10.29 47.39
C THR A 34 78.02 9.74 45.96
N TYR A 35 79.00 8.97 45.47
CA TYR A 35 78.93 8.33 44.17
C TYR A 35 77.92 7.17 44.13
N LEU A 36 77.82 6.37 45.21
CA LEU A 36 76.81 5.32 45.35
C LEU A 36 75.41 5.90 45.49
N ASN A 37 75.23 6.97 46.27
CA ASN A 37 73.94 7.66 46.38
C ASN A 37 73.57 8.38 45.08
N ALA A 38 74.52 9.01 44.37
CA ALA A 38 74.26 9.64 43.08
C ALA A 38 73.89 8.59 42.00
N GLY A 39 74.54 7.42 42.02
CA GLY A 39 74.20 6.27 41.17
C GLY A 39 72.83 5.67 41.49
N GLN A 40 72.46 5.58 42.77
CA GLN A 40 71.13 5.11 43.19
C GLN A 40 70.04 6.15 42.87
N LEU A 41 70.31 7.44 43.05
CA LEU A 41 69.38 8.52 42.70
C LEU A 41 69.15 8.61 41.19
N THR A 42 70.19 8.47 40.36
CA THR A 42 70.04 8.43 38.89
C THR A 42 69.33 7.15 38.41
N SER A 43 69.55 6.01 39.07
CA SER A 43 68.81 4.77 38.79
C SER A 43 67.32 4.89 39.18
N LEU A 44 67.01 5.52 40.31
CA LEU A 44 65.63 5.79 40.73
C LEU A 44 64.94 6.81 39.81
N HIS A 45 65.65 7.85 39.36
CA HIS A 45 65.09 8.85 38.43
C HIS A 45 64.80 8.23 37.04
N THR A 46 65.68 7.35 36.54
CA THR A 46 65.43 6.64 35.28
C THR A 46 64.29 5.62 35.39
N LEU A 47 64.13 4.97 36.55
CA LEU A 47 62.97 4.12 36.85
C LEU A 47 61.67 4.93 36.94
N GLU A 48 61.66 6.07 37.62
CA GLU A 48 60.48 6.96 37.69
C GLU A 48 60.10 7.54 36.32
N GLU A 49 61.08 7.93 35.50
CA GLU A 49 60.85 8.35 34.12
C GLU A 49 60.29 7.20 33.25
N SER A 50 60.75 5.97 33.46
CA SER A 50 60.21 4.81 32.73
C SER A 50 58.77 4.47 33.13
N VAL A 51 58.42 4.60 34.42
CA VAL A 51 57.07 4.35 34.94
C VAL A 51 56.10 5.43 34.47
N THR A 52 56.52 6.70 34.49
CA THR A 52 55.69 7.81 34.00
C THR A 52 55.48 7.74 32.49
N HIS A 53 56.49 7.36 31.70
CA HIS A 53 56.35 7.13 30.27
C HIS A 53 55.44 5.93 29.97
N SER A 54 55.54 4.84 30.74
CA SER A 54 54.65 3.67 30.62
C SER A 54 53.20 4.05 30.90
N SER A 55 52.96 4.81 31.98
CA SER A 55 51.62 5.28 32.35
C SER A 55 51.01 6.19 31.28
N LYS A 56 51.82 7.08 30.69
CA LYS A 56 51.36 7.94 29.59
C LYS A 56 50.98 7.13 28.34
N MET A 57 51.77 6.12 27.98
CA MET A 57 51.46 5.24 26.85
C MET A 57 50.17 4.44 27.08
N GLU A 58 49.92 3.99 28.32
CA GLU A 58 48.65 3.32 28.68
C GLU A 58 47.45 4.26 28.57
N GLN A 59 47.56 5.51 29.02
CA GLN A 59 46.50 6.50 28.86
C GLN A 59 46.22 6.81 27.38
N GLU A 60 47.26 6.94 26.55
CA GLU A 60 47.11 7.11 25.10
C GLU A 60 46.42 5.90 24.47
N LEU A 61 46.78 4.67 24.87
CA LEU A 61 46.14 3.43 24.39
C LEU A 61 44.65 3.37 24.76
N ILE A 62 44.28 3.78 25.98
CA ILE A 62 42.87 3.88 26.40
C ILE A 62 42.14 4.91 25.54
N GLY A 63 42.72 6.09 25.34
CA GLY A 63 42.14 7.13 24.48
C GLY A 63 41.95 6.68 23.03
N TYR A 64 42.89 5.90 22.48
CA TYR A 64 42.72 5.31 21.14
C TYR A 64 41.62 4.24 21.10
N LYS A 65 41.51 3.40 22.14
CA LYS A 65 40.41 2.41 22.23
C LYS A 65 39.05 3.10 22.28
N GLU A 66 38.89 4.14 23.08
CA GLU A 66 37.65 4.93 23.15
C GLU A 66 37.31 5.58 21.81
N LYS A 67 38.30 6.18 21.12
CA LYS A 67 38.11 6.73 19.77
C LYS A 67 37.66 5.66 18.76
N VAL A 68 38.25 4.47 18.82
CA VAL A 68 37.87 3.35 17.95
C VAL A 68 36.45 2.88 18.24
N GLU A 69 36.05 2.75 19.50
CA GLU A 69 34.68 2.40 19.87
C GLU A 69 33.66 3.48 19.46
N ASN A 70 34.01 4.76 19.61
CA ASN A 70 33.19 5.88 19.13
C ASN A 70 33.02 5.85 17.60
N MET A 71 34.10 5.57 16.86
CA MET A 71 34.00 5.39 15.40
C MET A 71 33.14 4.18 15.03
N LYS A 72 33.23 3.06 15.76
CA LYS A 72 32.37 1.88 15.52
C LYS A 72 30.89 2.21 15.76
N LEU A 73 30.58 2.95 16.82
CA LEU A 73 29.20 3.41 17.09
C LEU A 73 28.69 4.33 15.97
N LEU A 74 29.52 5.26 15.51
CA LEU A 74 29.19 6.15 14.41
C LEU A 74 28.95 5.39 13.10
N LEU A 75 29.79 4.40 12.78
CA LEU A 75 29.61 3.52 11.62
C LEU A 75 28.31 2.71 11.71
N LYS A 76 27.98 2.16 12.89
CA LYS A 76 26.69 1.47 13.12
C LYS A 76 25.51 2.41 12.91
N HIS A 77 25.59 3.64 13.42
CA HIS A 77 24.55 4.65 13.22
C HIS A 77 24.35 4.97 11.74
N TYR A 78 25.43 5.22 10.99
CA TYR A 78 25.33 5.47 9.53
C TYR A 78 24.83 4.26 8.75
N GLN A 79 25.19 3.04 9.16
CA GLN A 79 24.68 1.82 8.55
C GLN A 79 23.17 1.67 8.77
N ALA A 80 22.67 1.95 9.97
CA ALA A 80 21.24 1.96 10.26
C ALA A 80 20.51 3.06 9.47
N GLN A 81 21.11 4.24 9.34
CA GLN A 81 20.57 5.34 8.54
C GLN A 81 20.49 4.98 7.05
N LEU A 82 21.53 4.32 6.51
CA LEU A 82 21.54 3.84 5.13
C LEU A 82 20.42 2.82 4.89
N GLU A 83 20.21 1.88 5.81
CA GLU A 83 19.16 0.87 5.69
C GLU A 83 17.77 1.49 5.76
N SER A 84 17.56 2.44 6.67
CA SER A 84 16.32 3.24 6.73
C SER A 84 16.03 4.00 5.42
N GLN A 85 17.08 4.51 4.75
CA GLN A 85 16.92 5.20 3.47
C GLN A 85 16.60 4.24 2.32
N LYS A 86 17.17 3.03 2.32
CA LYS A 86 16.81 1.99 1.33
C LYS A 86 15.34 1.60 1.45
N VAL A 87 14.86 1.31 2.67
CA VAL A 87 13.44 0.97 2.91
C VAL A 87 12.52 2.10 2.42
N ARG A 88 12.87 3.37 2.67
CA ARG A 88 12.10 4.51 2.17
C ARG A 88 12.09 4.59 0.65
N ARG A 89 13.24 4.40 0.00
CA ARG A 89 13.34 4.37 -1.47
C ARG A 89 12.48 3.25 -2.05
N ASP A 90 12.57 2.04 -1.50
CA ASP A 90 11.82 0.88 -1.98
C ASP A 90 10.30 1.08 -1.78
N GLY A 91 9.91 1.76 -0.71
CA GLY A 91 8.53 2.22 -0.50
C GLY A 91 8.05 3.22 -1.57
N VAL A 92 8.89 4.19 -1.95
CA VAL A 92 8.58 5.16 -3.02
C VAL A 92 8.49 4.46 -4.39
N GLU A 93 9.36 3.49 -4.66
CA GLU A 93 9.30 2.67 -5.89
C GLU A 93 8.01 1.85 -5.97
N THR A 94 7.59 1.26 -4.84
CA THR A 94 6.33 0.50 -4.75
C THR A 94 5.12 1.39 -5.02
N VAL A 95 5.04 2.57 -4.39
CA VAL A 95 3.98 3.55 -4.64
C VAL A 95 3.98 4.04 -6.09
N SER A 96 5.17 4.23 -6.68
CA SER A 96 5.32 4.64 -8.08
C SER A 96 4.80 3.57 -9.05
N ARG A 97 5.03 2.28 -8.74
CA ARG A 97 4.50 1.16 -9.51
C ARG A 97 2.98 1.08 -9.43
N LEU A 98 2.41 1.15 -8.22
CA LEU A 98 0.95 1.16 -8.02
C LEU A 98 0.28 2.35 -8.72
N LEU A 99 0.92 3.53 -8.72
CA LEU A 99 0.42 4.69 -9.45
C LEU A 99 0.44 4.47 -10.96
N ALA A 100 1.47 3.79 -11.49
CA ALA A 100 1.55 3.46 -12.92
C ALA A 100 0.46 2.45 -13.33
N GLU A 101 0.25 1.41 -12.53
CA GLU A 101 -0.82 0.42 -12.72
C GLU A 101 -2.21 1.07 -12.66
N SER A 102 -2.44 1.94 -11.67
CA SER A 102 -3.70 2.70 -11.55
C SER A 102 -3.95 3.60 -12.76
N ARG A 103 -2.91 4.23 -13.32
CA ARG A 103 -3.03 5.03 -14.55
C ARG A 103 -3.34 4.17 -15.76
N GLN A 104 -2.72 3.00 -15.87
CA GLN A 104 -3.00 2.03 -16.94
C GLN A 104 -4.45 1.54 -16.87
N GLU A 105 -4.93 1.20 -15.68
CA GLU A 105 -6.31 0.74 -15.48
C GLU A 105 -7.33 1.85 -15.80
N ASN A 106 -7.07 3.08 -15.35
CA ASN A 106 -7.90 4.23 -15.74
C ASN A 106 -7.94 4.44 -17.25
N ALA A 107 -6.82 4.26 -17.95
CA ALA A 107 -6.79 4.35 -19.41
C ALA A 107 -7.62 3.22 -20.07
N ARG A 108 -7.57 1.99 -19.51
CA ARG A 108 -8.38 0.85 -19.96
C ARG A 108 -9.87 1.12 -19.77
N LEU A 109 -10.28 1.56 -18.57
CA LEU A 109 -11.68 1.90 -18.26
C LEU A 109 -12.20 3.03 -19.16
N LYS A 110 -11.40 4.06 -19.42
CA LYS A 110 -11.77 5.15 -20.33
C LYS A 110 -11.99 4.67 -21.77
N LYS A 111 -11.20 3.69 -22.23
CA LYS A 111 -11.39 3.06 -23.53
C LYS A 111 -12.70 2.25 -23.56
N ASN A 112 -12.97 1.47 -22.51
CA ASN A 112 -14.21 0.68 -22.39
C ASN A 112 -15.44 1.59 -22.34
N GLN A 113 -15.38 2.69 -21.59
CA GLN A 113 -16.43 3.71 -21.56
C GLN A 113 -16.71 4.25 -22.96
N ALA A 114 -15.68 4.65 -23.72
CA ALA A 114 -15.85 5.15 -25.08
C ALA A 114 -16.48 4.09 -26.02
N THR A 115 -16.13 2.81 -25.85
CA THR A 115 -16.76 1.70 -26.59
C THR A 115 -18.24 1.57 -26.23
N MET A 116 -18.59 1.59 -24.95
CA MET A 116 -19.99 1.51 -24.50
C MET A 116 -20.82 2.72 -24.95
N GLU A 117 -20.27 3.93 -24.86
CA GLU A 117 -20.92 5.14 -25.39
C GLU A 117 -21.17 5.05 -26.91
N THR A 118 -20.23 4.44 -27.65
CA THR A 118 -20.41 4.20 -29.09
C THR A 118 -21.50 3.17 -29.35
N LEU A 119 -21.57 2.09 -28.56
CA LEU A 119 -22.64 1.10 -28.65
C LEU A 119 -24.00 1.71 -28.31
N ILE A 120 -24.09 2.51 -27.26
CA ILE A 120 -25.30 3.24 -26.87
C ILE A 120 -25.75 4.14 -28.02
N LYS A 121 -24.85 4.96 -28.60
CA LYS A 121 -25.17 5.80 -29.76
C LYS A 121 -25.64 4.99 -30.96
N ASN A 122 -25.02 3.85 -31.25
CA ASN A 122 -25.45 2.96 -32.33
C ASN A 122 -26.85 2.39 -32.08
N LEU A 123 -27.16 1.99 -30.84
CA LEU A 123 -28.49 1.51 -30.46
C LEU A 123 -29.53 2.63 -30.51
N GLN A 124 -29.21 3.82 -30.01
CA GLN A 124 -30.05 5.01 -30.12
C GLN A 124 -30.36 5.34 -31.58
N ASN A 125 -29.34 5.37 -32.46
CA ASN A 125 -29.52 5.57 -33.89
C ASN A 125 -30.41 4.49 -34.54
N ARG A 126 -30.29 3.22 -34.12
CA ARG A 126 -31.17 2.14 -34.60
C ARG A 126 -32.61 2.30 -34.11
N LEU A 127 -32.81 2.75 -32.88
CA LEU A 127 -34.15 3.05 -32.35
C LEU A 127 -34.77 4.24 -33.10
N GLU A 128 -33.99 5.28 -33.39
CA GLU A 128 -34.39 6.42 -34.22
C GLU A 128 -34.80 5.99 -35.63
N LEU A 129 -33.97 5.19 -36.30
CA LEU A 129 -34.27 4.69 -37.65
C LEU A 129 -35.52 3.81 -37.70
N ASN A 130 -35.84 3.09 -36.62
CA ASN A 130 -37.02 2.24 -36.54
C ASN A 130 -38.28 2.99 -36.05
N GLY A 131 -38.23 4.31 -35.86
CA GLY A 131 -39.36 5.10 -35.35
C GLY A 131 -39.74 4.79 -33.90
N LEU A 132 -38.84 4.13 -33.16
CA LEU A 132 -39.00 3.81 -31.73
C LEU A 132 -38.29 4.82 -30.83
N SER A 133 -37.54 5.76 -31.40
CA SER A 133 -37.03 6.89 -30.65
C SER A 133 -38.20 7.79 -30.30
N GLY A 134 -38.74 7.55 -29.11
CA GLY A 134 -39.70 8.41 -28.45
C GLY A 134 -39.08 9.77 -28.22
N LYS A 135 -39.11 10.63 -29.25
CA LYS A 135 -39.39 12.03 -29.02
C LYS A 135 -40.86 12.07 -28.61
N THR A 136 -41.11 11.78 -27.34
CA THR A 136 -42.36 12.14 -26.68
C THR A 136 -42.35 13.65 -26.62
N ASP A 137 -42.84 14.30 -27.68
CA ASP A 137 -43.34 15.66 -27.58
C ASP A 137 -44.39 15.61 -26.46
N GLU A 138 -44.17 16.37 -25.39
CA GLU A 138 -44.77 16.23 -24.06
C GLU A 138 -46.29 16.50 -23.96
N ASP A 139 -47.04 16.51 -25.06
CA ASP A 139 -48.44 16.97 -25.03
C ASP A 139 -49.50 16.00 -25.59
N ASP A 140 -49.16 14.78 -26.00
CA ASP A 140 -50.18 13.82 -26.43
C ASP A 140 -50.31 12.63 -25.47
N GLU A 141 -51.53 12.47 -24.98
CA GLU A 141 -52.06 11.39 -24.18
C GLU A 141 -51.31 10.08 -24.42
N VAL A 142 -50.91 9.44 -23.32
CA VAL A 142 -50.33 8.10 -23.29
C VAL A 142 -51.29 7.12 -23.97
N ILE A 143 -51.20 7.01 -25.29
CA ILE A 143 -51.71 5.89 -26.06
C ILE A 143 -50.69 4.79 -25.82
N MET A 144 -50.75 4.16 -24.65
CA MET A 144 -50.29 2.79 -24.55
C MET A 144 -51.01 2.03 -25.66
N PRO A 145 -50.30 1.31 -26.55
CA PRO A 145 -50.94 0.39 -27.47
C PRO A 145 -51.72 -0.61 -26.60
N ALA A 146 -53.01 -0.37 -26.44
CA ALA A 146 -53.84 -1.18 -25.58
C ALA A 146 -53.73 -2.59 -26.12
N MET A 147 -53.13 -3.49 -25.34
CA MET A 147 -53.22 -4.92 -25.64
C MET A 147 -54.70 -5.19 -25.92
N SER A 148 -54.98 -5.72 -27.10
CA SER A 148 -56.35 -5.93 -27.57
C SER A 148 -57.18 -6.50 -26.42
N LYS A 149 -58.40 -5.97 -26.22
CA LYS A 149 -59.33 -6.44 -25.18
C LYS A 149 -59.50 -7.97 -25.23
N GLN A 150 -59.31 -8.57 -26.41
CA GLN A 150 -59.27 -10.01 -26.61
C GLN A 150 -58.03 -10.68 -26.00
N THR A 151 -56.83 -10.12 -26.17
CA THR A 151 -55.60 -10.61 -25.53
C THR A 151 -55.69 -10.56 -24.02
N LEU A 152 -56.27 -9.48 -23.47
CA LEU A 152 -56.45 -9.31 -22.04
C LEU A 152 -57.50 -10.30 -21.47
N ASN A 153 -58.59 -10.52 -22.21
CA ASN A 153 -59.57 -11.55 -21.87
C ASN A 153 -59.00 -12.97 -21.98
N ASN A 154 -58.15 -13.25 -22.98
CA ASN A 154 -57.49 -14.54 -23.14
C ASN A 154 -56.50 -14.80 -22.00
N LEU A 155 -55.70 -13.80 -21.61
CA LEU A 155 -54.79 -13.88 -20.47
C LEU A 155 -55.55 -14.06 -19.15
N ALA A 156 -56.72 -13.42 -18.99
CA ALA A 156 -57.56 -13.60 -17.82
C ALA A 156 -58.20 -15.00 -17.76
N LEU A 157 -58.66 -15.54 -18.90
CA LEU A 157 -59.20 -16.89 -18.99
C LEU A 157 -58.11 -17.95 -18.76
N GLU A 158 -56.92 -17.76 -19.31
CA GLU A 158 -55.79 -18.67 -19.11
C GLU A 158 -55.31 -18.64 -17.66
N ASN A 159 -55.22 -17.46 -17.04
CA ASN A 159 -54.96 -17.36 -15.59
C ASN A 159 -56.03 -18.08 -14.75
N LYS A 160 -57.30 -17.97 -15.12
CA LYS A 160 -58.39 -18.69 -14.44
C LYS A 160 -58.30 -20.21 -14.64
N ARG A 161 -57.89 -20.65 -15.82
CA ARG A 161 -57.63 -22.06 -16.14
C ARG A 161 -56.44 -22.60 -15.35
N LEU A 162 -55.30 -21.89 -15.33
CA LEU A 162 -54.10 -22.27 -14.58
C LEU A 162 -54.38 -22.35 -13.07
N ARG A 163 -55.13 -21.38 -12.51
CA ARG A 163 -55.58 -21.44 -11.11
C ARG A 163 -56.48 -22.65 -10.84
N SER A 164 -57.35 -23.02 -11.78
CA SER A 164 -58.20 -24.22 -11.66
C SER A 164 -57.41 -25.53 -11.80
N MET A 165 -56.34 -25.54 -12.60
CA MET A 165 -55.42 -26.68 -12.70
C MET A 165 -54.63 -26.87 -11.41
N LEU A 166 -54.05 -25.80 -10.87
CA LEU A 166 -53.35 -25.84 -9.58
C LEU A 166 -54.27 -26.28 -8.43
N GLN A 167 -55.53 -25.82 -8.42
CA GLN A 167 -56.52 -26.29 -7.44
C GLN A 167 -56.90 -27.76 -7.64
N LYS A 168 -57.01 -28.25 -8.88
CA LYS A 168 -57.33 -29.66 -9.17
C LYS A 168 -56.17 -30.60 -8.88
N GLU A 169 -54.94 -30.18 -9.17
CA GLU A 169 -53.72 -30.93 -8.85
C GLU A 169 -53.47 -30.98 -7.34
N GLY A 170 -53.87 -29.95 -6.58
CA GLY A 170 -53.84 -29.96 -5.12
C GLY A 170 -54.92 -30.81 -4.43
N THR A 171 -55.95 -31.28 -5.15
CA THR A 171 -57.07 -32.06 -4.55
C THR A 171 -57.02 -33.57 -4.81
N ASN A 172 -56.11 -34.06 -5.67
CA ASN A 172 -56.01 -35.50 -5.98
C ASN A 172 -54.71 -36.15 -5.49
N SER A 173 -53.87 -35.44 -4.72
CA SER A 173 -52.84 -36.10 -3.91
C SER A 173 -53.48 -36.67 -2.64
N LEU A 174 -53.28 -37.96 -2.46
CA LEU A 174 -53.63 -38.73 -1.26
C LEU A 174 -53.28 -37.98 0.04
N PRO A 175 -54.04 -38.20 1.14
CA PRO A 175 -53.76 -37.59 2.44
C PRO A 175 -52.51 -38.25 3.03
N ILE A 176 -51.34 -37.71 2.69
CA ILE A 176 -50.08 -38.00 3.35
C ILE A 176 -49.54 -36.65 3.80
N GLU A 177 -49.61 -36.45 5.12
CA GLU A 177 -48.87 -35.46 5.91
C GLU A 177 -49.28 -33.97 5.78
N SER A 178 -50.40 -33.65 6.43
CA SER A 178 -50.82 -32.29 6.80
C SER A 178 -50.05 -31.71 8.01
N VAL A 179 -48.80 -32.12 8.24
CA VAL A 179 -47.97 -31.63 9.37
C VAL A 179 -46.87 -30.68 8.88
N ASP A 180 -46.37 -30.85 7.65
CA ASP A 180 -45.21 -30.06 7.18
C ASP A 180 -45.57 -28.67 6.63
N SER A 181 -46.83 -28.42 6.27
CA SER A 181 -47.26 -27.10 5.78
C SER A 181 -47.36 -26.03 6.88
N GLU A 182 -47.64 -26.43 8.13
CA GLU A 182 -47.64 -25.49 9.26
C GLU A 182 -46.23 -25.25 9.81
N HIS A 183 -45.32 -26.23 9.70
CA HIS A 183 -43.92 -26.05 10.06
C HIS A 183 -43.20 -25.12 9.08
N LYS A 184 -43.45 -25.26 7.79
CA LYS A 184 -42.80 -24.42 6.76
C LYS A 184 -43.23 -22.96 6.82
N SER A 185 -44.51 -22.70 7.08
CA SER A 185 -45.01 -21.32 7.25
C SER A 185 -44.50 -20.67 8.54
N LYS A 186 -44.33 -21.43 9.63
CA LYS A 186 -43.70 -20.93 10.86
C LYS A 186 -42.22 -20.61 10.66
N GLU A 187 -41.48 -21.48 9.98
CA GLU A 187 -40.06 -21.29 9.67
C GLU A 187 -39.83 -20.07 8.73
N GLU A 188 -40.70 -19.86 7.75
CA GLU A 188 -40.68 -18.65 6.91
C GLU A 188 -40.97 -17.37 7.74
N THR A 189 -41.91 -17.41 8.68
CA THR A 189 -42.18 -16.25 9.55
C THR A 189 -41.04 -15.96 10.54
N GLU A 190 -40.38 -16.99 11.06
CA GLU A 190 -39.24 -16.86 11.98
C GLU A 190 -38.00 -16.31 11.25
N THR A 191 -37.73 -16.80 10.04
CA THR A 191 -36.65 -16.28 9.20
C THR A 191 -36.91 -14.83 8.77
N GLU A 192 -38.14 -14.48 8.38
CA GLU A 192 -38.50 -13.09 8.06
C GLU A 192 -38.37 -12.17 9.28
N GLN A 193 -38.79 -12.63 10.46
CA GLN A 193 -38.63 -11.86 11.69
C GLN A 193 -37.16 -11.65 12.07
N THR A 194 -36.32 -12.67 11.86
CA THR A 194 -34.88 -12.59 12.11
C THR A 194 -34.22 -11.61 11.14
N LEU A 195 -34.60 -11.64 9.86
CA LEU A 195 -34.12 -10.69 8.85
C LEU A 195 -34.56 -9.25 9.15
N ARG A 196 -35.79 -9.04 9.64
CA ARG A 196 -36.23 -7.69 10.07
C ARG A 196 -35.38 -7.18 11.25
N GLN A 197 -35.09 -8.04 12.23
CA GLN A 197 -34.23 -7.66 13.36
C GLN A 197 -32.79 -7.33 12.92
N THR A 198 -32.23 -8.05 11.95
CA THR A 198 -30.89 -7.74 11.44
C THR A 198 -30.87 -6.43 10.66
N VAL A 199 -31.90 -6.15 9.86
CA VAL A 199 -32.05 -4.87 9.16
C VAL A 199 -32.15 -3.71 10.15
N ASP A 200 -33.00 -3.80 11.16
CA ASP A 200 -33.14 -2.75 12.19
C ASP A 200 -31.83 -2.49 12.94
N LYS A 201 -31.07 -3.57 13.24
CA LYS A 201 -29.75 -3.47 13.87
C LYS A 201 -28.74 -2.76 12.96
N LEU A 202 -28.68 -3.13 11.68
CA LEU A 202 -27.80 -2.50 10.70
C LEU A 202 -28.17 -1.03 10.47
N GLU A 203 -29.45 -0.68 10.45
CA GLU A 203 -29.89 0.71 10.35
C GLU A 203 -29.46 1.55 11.55
N ALA A 204 -29.56 0.99 12.77
CA ALA A 204 -29.09 1.65 13.99
C ALA A 204 -27.57 1.86 13.99
N GLU A 205 -26.80 0.85 13.57
CA GLU A 205 -25.34 0.93 13.43
C GLU A 205 -24.93 1.96 12.36
N ASN A 206 -25.60 1.97 11.21
CA ASN A 206 -25.35 2.92 10.13
C ASN A 206 -25.67 4.36 10.58
N LYS A 207 -26.75 4.56 11.34
CA LYS A 207 -27.05 5.85 11.97
C LYS A 207 -25.98 6.27 12.98
N SER A 208 -25.47 5.34 13.78
CA SER A 208 -24.36 5.61 14.72
C SER A 208 -23.07 5.99 13.99
N MET A 209 -22.72 5.27 12.92
CA MET A 209 -21.54 5.56 12.09
C MET A 209 -21.64 6.93 11.43
N LYS A 210 -22.82 7.30 10.90
CA LYS A 210 -23.06 8.65 10.35
C LYS A 210 -22.86 9.76 11.39
N MET A 211 -23.33 9.56 12.62
CA MET A 211 -23.09 10.51 13.71
C MET A 211 -21.59 10.63 14.04
N LYS A 212 -20.86 9.52 14.12
CA LYS A 212 -19.40 9.54 14.34
C LYS A 212 -18.64 10.24 13.23
N LEU A 213 -19.03 10.03 11.97
CA LEU A 213 -18.45 10.74 10.82
C LEU A 213 -18.71 12.25 10.91
N PHE A 214 -19.93 12.64 11.30
CA PHE A 214 -20.27 14.05 11.52
C PHE A 214 -19.43 14.68 12.64
N ASP A 215 -19.25 13.98 13.77
CA ASP A 215 -18.42 14.45 14.88
C ASP A 215 -16.94 14.58 14.49
N LEU A 216 -16.40 13.61 13.74
CA LEU A 216 -15.05 13.69 13.20
C LEU A 216 -14.88 14.85 12.22
N GLU A 217 -15.85 15.08 11.34
CA GLU A 217 -15.82 16.22 10.41
C GLU A 217 -15.85 17.55 11.17
N ALA A 218 -16.64 17.64 12.25
CA ALA A 218 -16.67 18.81 13.12
C ALA A 218 -15.30 19.06 13.79
N LEU A 219 -14.65 18.01 14.30
CA LEU A 219 -13.31 18.08 14.88
C LEU A 219 -12.23 18.49 13.86
N PHE A 220 -12.31 17.99 12.62
CA PHE A 220 -11.41 18.40 11.56
C PHE A 220 -11.57 19.88 11.21
N LYS A 221 -12.82 20.36 11.11
CA LYS A 221 -13.11 21.78 10.85
C LYS A 221 -12.60 22.67 11.99
N SER A 222 -12.79 22.28 13.26
CA SER A 222 -12.27 23.05 14.40
C SER A 222 -10.74 23.03 14.48
N SER A 223 -10.11 21.90 14.18
CA SER A 223 -8.64 21.74 14.17
C SER A 223 -7.98 22.60 13.09
N ASN A 224 -8.55 22.66 11.89
CA ASN A 224 -8.05 23.55 10.83
C ASN A 224 -8.19 25.02 11.23
N ASN A 225 -9.34 25.41 11.79
CA ASN A 225 -9.55 26.78 12.25
C ASN A 225 -8.55 27.18 13.35
N GLU A 226 -8.18 26.26 14.24
CA GLU A 226 -7.17 26.52 15.29
C GLU A 226 -5.75 26.65 14.72
N LYS A 227 -5.38 25.80 13.75
CA LYS A 227 -4.09 25.92 13.05
C LYS A 227 -4.01 27.22 12.26
N ASP A 228 -5.08 27.64 11.60
CA ASP A 228 -5.14 28.91 10.89
C ASP A 228 -5.04 30.11 11.86
N ARG A 229 -5.67 30.03 13.04
CA ARG A 229 -5.49 31.04 14.10
C ARG A 229 -4.05 31.12 14.59
N GLN A 230 -3.41 29.99 14.85
CA GLN A 230 -2.00 29.95 15.26
C GLN A 230 -1.08 30.49 14.15
N LEU A 231 -1.36 30.16 12.89
CA LEU A 231 -0.63 30.70 11.74
C LEU A 231 -0.75 32.23 11.69
N ILE A 232 -1.95 32.78 11.86
CA ILE A 232 -2.18 34.23 11.94
C ILE A 232 -1.40 34.83 13.11
N SER A 233 -1.46 34.22 14.29
CA SER A 233 -0.70 34.66 15.48
C SER A 233 0.81 34.70 15.22
N TYR A 234 1.39 33.63 14.64
CA TYR A 234 2.81 33.60 14.31
C TYR A 234 3.17 34.61 13.22
N GLN A 235 2.30 34.83 12.24
CA GLN A 235 2.50 35.88 11.23
C GLN A 235 2.48 37.28 11.85
N GLU A 236 1.61 37.52 12.83
CA GLU A 236 1.55 38.77 13.60
C GLU A 236 2.77 38.95 14.49
N GLU A 237 3.23 37.90 15.17
CA GLU A 237 4.44 37.92 15.98
C GLU A 237 5.69 38.19 15.13
N VAL A 238 5.83 37.51 13.99
CA VAL A 238 6.91 37.77 13.02
C VAL A 238 6.82 39.20 12.47
N ARG A 239 5.61 39.72 12.23
CA ARG A 239 5.40 41.12 11.81
C ARG A 239 5.81 42.10 12.91
N ALA A 240 5.48 41.82 14.16
CA ALA A 240 5.86 42.63 15.32
C ALA A 240 7.37 42.63 15.54
N LEU A 241 8.03 41.47 15.44
CA LEU A 241 9.48 41.35 15.52
C LEU A 241 10.19 42.10 14.38
N ARG A 242 9.65 42.01 13.15
CA ARG A 242 10.18 42.78 12.01
C ARG A 242 10.01 44.28 12.22
N GLN A 243 8.85 44.75 12.67
CA GLN A 243 8.60 46.17 12.94
C GLN A 243 9.42 46.72 14.12
N GLY A 244 9.64 45.90 15.15
CA GLY A 244 10.53 46.21 16.27
C GLY A 244 11.99 46.36 15.83
N SER A 245 12.46 45.49 14.92
CA SER A 245 13.82 45.55 14.39
C SER A 245 14.08 46.71 13.40
N SER A 246 13.04 47.26 12.78
CA SER A 246 13.17 48.41 11.85
C SER A 246 13.09 49.78 12.53
N SER A 247 12.71 49.87 13.81
CA SER A 247 12.50 51.15 14.51
C SER A 247 13.58 51.50 15.56
N THR A 248 14.54 50.60 15.82
CA THR A 248 15.73 50.95 16.60
C THR A 248 16.90 51.25 15.67
N PRO A 249 17.24 52.53 15.40
CA PRO A 249 18.60 52.83 14.99
C PRO A 249 19.48 52.30 16.12
N VAL A 250 20.42 51.42 15.80
CA VAL A 250 21.43 50.88 16.72
C VAL A 250 22.09 52.08 17.42
N SER A 251 21.57 52.39 18.59
CA SER A 251 21.92 53.56 19.37
C SER A 251 23.19 53.17 20.12
N GLY A 252 24.31 53.76 19.72
CA GLY A 252 25.60 53.72 20.41
C GLY A 252 25.54 54.41 21.78
N LYS A 253 24.64 53.96 22.66
CA LYS A 253 24.44 54.48 24.02
C LYS A 253 25.31 53.80 25.08
N ALA A 254 26.07 52.77 24.72
CA ALA A 254 27.05 52.13 25.61
C ALA A 254 28.40 52.89 25.72
N LEU A 255 28.51 54.12 25.20
CA LEU A 255 29.74 54.95 25.28
C LEU A 255 29.61 56.18 26.21
N SER A 256 28.56 56.27 27.03
CA SER A 256 28.35 57.42 27.93
C SER A 256 29.20 57.38 29.22
N GLY A 257 29.89 56.26 29.53
CA GLY A 257 30.78 56.12 30.70
C GLY A 257 32.24 56.53 30.47
N LEU A 258 32.64 56.88 29.24
CA LEU A 258 34.02 57.26 28.89
C LEU A 258 34.55 58.58 29.48
N PRO A 259 33.73 59.62 29.75
CA PRO A 259 34.23 60.85 30.36
C PRO A 259 34.73 60.64 31.80
N THR A 260 34.01 59.84 32.59
CA THR A 260 34.35 59.51 33.98
C THR A 260 35.64 58.70 34.09
N LEU A 261 35.90 57.79 33.15
CA LEU A 261 37.14 57.02 33.12
C LEU A 261 38.35 57.89 32.72
N ARG A 262 38.16 58.84 31.78
CA ARG A 262 39.20 59.81 31.43
C ARG A 262 39.51 60.78 32.56
N GLU A 263 38.52 61.16 33.37
CA GLU A 263 38.75 62.01 34.56
C GLU A 263 39.50 61.23 35.65
N GLN A 264 39.14 59.97 35.88
CA GLN A 264 39.84 59.09 36.83
C GLN A 264 41.30 58.83 36.43
N LEU A 265 41.56 58.63 35.13
CA LEU A 265 42.93 58.47 34.62
C LEU A 265 43.76 59.75 34.76
N ARG A 266 43.17 60.94 34.54
CA ARG A 266 43.86 62.22 34.77
C ARG A 266 44.16 62.46 36.26
N SER A 267 43.24 62.10 37.14
CA SER A 267 43.46 62.16 38.60
C SER A 267 44.58 61.23 39.05
N LEU A 268 44.66 60.02 38.49
CA LEU A 268 45.69 59.06 38.84
C LEU A 268 47.09 59.51 38.37
N VAL A 269 47.18 60.05 37.15
CA VAL A 269 48.45 60.60 36.63
C VAL A 269 48.96 61.76 37.49
N ALA A 270 48.07 62.65 37.95
CA ALA A 270 48.44 63.73 38.85
C ALA A 270 48.93 63.23 40.23
N GLN A 271 48.35 62.15 40.75
CA GLN A 271 48.81 61.52 41.99
C GLN A 271 50.20 60.89 41.83
N CYS A 272 50.45 60.18 40.73
CA CYS A 272 51.77 59.61 40.44
C CYS A 272 52.85 60.70 40.35
N GLN A 273 52.59 61.81 39.65
CA GLN A 273 53.53 62.94 39.56
C GLN A 273 53.80 63.60 40.92
N THR A 274 52.80 63.61 41.81
CA THR A 274 52.98 64.15 43.18
C THR A 274 53.86 63.24 44.04
N LEU A 275 53.71 61.92 43.93
CA LEU A 275 54.54 60.95 44.64
C LEU A 275 55.99 60.96 44.14
N GLU A 276 56.19 61.12 42.83
CA GLU A 276 57.51 61.24 42.21
C GLU A 276 58.27 62.46 42.75
N GLY A 277 57.62 63.62 42.82
CA GLY A 277 58.20 64.82 43.43
C GLY A 277 58.40 64.76 44.94
N GLN A 278 57.71 63.85 45.66
CA GLN A 278 57.98 63.60 47.08
C GLN A 278 59.18 62.67 47.28
N LEU A 279 59.41 61.73 46.36
CA LEU A 279 60.55 60.84 46.36
C LEU A 279 61.85 61.59 46.07
N GLU A 280 61.87 62.48 45.08
CA GLU A 280 63.05 63.32 44.80
C GLU A 280 63.42 64.19 46.02
N LYS A 281 62.43 64.76 46.71
CA LYS A 281 62.67 65.56 47.93
C LYS A 281 63.14 64.72 49.12
N ALA A 282 62.75 63.45 49.20
CA ALA A 282 63.20 62.52 50.23
C ALA A 282 64.62 62.00 49.97
N GLU A 283 65.03 61.87 48.71
CA GLU A 283 66.41 61.51 48.35
C GLU A 283 67.40 62.67 48.55
N GLU A 284 66.99 63.91 48.29
CA GLU A 284 67.86 65.08 48.49
C GLU A 284 68.11 65.43 49.97
N SER A 285 67.35 64.83 50.90
CA SER A 285 67.41 65.14 52.34
C SER A 285 68.10 64.08 53.23
N GLN A 286 68.81 63.09 52.65
CA GLN A 286 69.49 62.05 53.43
C GLN A 286 71.04 62.08 53.29
N PRO A 287 71.79 62.71 54.24
CA PRO A 287 73.25 62.64 54.26
C PRO A 287 73.70 61.36 54.99
N ARG A 288 74.26 60.38 54.26
CA ARG A 288 74.87 59.20 54.89
C ARG A 288 76.35 59.45 55.21
N HIS A 289 76.55 59.83 56.47
CA HIS A 289 77.75 59.61 57.28
C HIS A 289 77.86 58.10 57.60
N VAL A 290 78.96 57.42 57.25
CA VAL A 290 79.49 56.26 58.01
C VAL A 290 81.02 56.22 57.88
N GLU A 291 81.65 56.24 59.06
CA GLU A 291 83.09 56.20 59.37
C GLU A 291 83.72 54.79 59.33
N LEU A 292 85.06 54.78 59.40
CA LEU A 292 85.96 53.76 59.99
C LEU A 292 86.19 52.48 59.15
N THR A 293 87.43 52.11 58.78
CA THR A 293 88.58 51.94 59.69
C THR A 293 89.92 51.98 58.94
N ARG A 294 90.90 52.54 59.63
CA ARG A 294 92.28 52.91 59.30
C ARG A 294 93.23 51.70 59.46
N ILE A 295 94.08 51.38 58.48
CA ILE A 295 95.43 50.80 58.71
C ILE A 295 96.43 51.46 57.74
N THR A 296 97.54 51.88 58.33
CA THR A 296 98.65 52.75 57.88
C THR A 296 99.69 52.06 56.96
N PRO A 297 100.65 52.82 56.39
CA PRO A 297 101.20 52.63 55.05
C PRO A 297 102.59 51.98 55.00
N SER A 298 102.96 51.43 53.84
CA SER A 298 104.34 51.08 53.50
C SER A 298 104.64 51.40 52.05
N SER A 299 105.33 52.53 51.86
CA SER A 299 106.39 52.88 50.90
C SER A 299 106.55 52.06 49.60
N GLN A 300 106.70 52.81 48.49
CA GLN A 300 107.24 52.46 47.16
C GLN A 300 106.28 51.78 46.16
N LYS A 301 105.57 52.59 45.33
CA LYS A 301 105.30 52.33 43.88
C LYS A 301 104.46 53.44 43.18
N ASP A 302 104.81 54.72 43.32
CA ASP A 302 104.05 55.86 42.79
C ASP A 302 104.07 56.08 41.25
N ALA A 303 104.10 55.03 40.44
CA ALA A 303 103.92 55.15 38.98
C ALA A 303 103.17 53.98 38.31
N VAL A 304 103.00 52.85 38.99
CA VAL A 304 102.28 51.68 38.43
C VAL A 304 100.82 51.65 38.87
N ASP A 305 100.49 52.19 40.06
CA ASP A 305 99.14 52.17 40.64
C ASP A 305 98.14 53.05 39.87
N GLY A 306 98.58 54.09 39.17
CA GLY A 306 97.68 54.99 38.43
C GLY A 306 97.02 54.35 37.19
N VAL A 307 97.67 53.35 36.58
CA VAL A 307 97.11 52.64 35.41
C VAL A 307 96.12 51.57 35.87
N GLU A 308 96.46 50.85 36.94
CA GLU A 308 95.59 49.82 37.52
C GLU A 308 94.31 50.43 38.11
N VAL A 309 94.40 51.57 38.80
CA VAL A 309 93.21 52.30 39.30
C VAL A 309 92.31 52.77 38.15
N LYS A 310 92.87 53.22 37.02
CA LYS A 310 92.06 53.59 35.84
C LYS A 310 91.36 52.38 35.23
N GLN A 311 92.07 51.25 35.08
CA GLN A 311 91.48 50.00 34.59
C GLN A 311 90.35 49.51 35.50
N LEU A 312 90.55 49.52 36.83
CA LEU A 312 89.52 49.16 37.79
C LEU A 312 88.31 50.10 37.76
N MET A 313 88.50 51.40 37.52
CA MET A 313 87.39 52.34 37.35
C MET A 313 86.59 52.09 36.06
N GLU A 314 87.28 51.82 34.94
CA GLU A 314 86.64 51.45 33.68
C GLU A 314 85.89 50.11 33.80
N GLU A 315 86.45 49.13 34.51
CA GLU A 315 85.80 47.85 34.78
C GLU A 315 84.59 48.01 35.69
N LYS A 316 84.69 48.82 36.75
CA LYS A 316 83.55 49.16 37.61
C LYS A 316 82.44 49.81 36.79
N GLN A 317 82.78 50.75 35.90
CA GLN A 317 81.80 51.39 35.02
C GLN A 317 81.15 50.36 34.08
N LYS A 318 81.92 49.50 33.42
CA LYS A 318 81.40 48.43 32.55
C LYS A 318 80.50 47.45 33.31
N LEU A 319 80.86 47.09 34.54
CA LEU A 319 80.03 46.23 35.39
C LEU A 319 78.73 46.94 35.81
N GLN A 320 78.78 48.25 36.05
CA GLN A 320 77.60 49.05 36.39
C GLN A 320 76.66 49.21 35.18
N GLU A 321 77.20 49.39 33.96
CA GLU A 321 76.44 49.36 32.72
C GLU A 321 75.78 48.00 32.48
N LYS A 322 76.51 46.89 32.66
CA LYS A 322 75.95 45.53 32.58
C LYS A 322 74.89 45.28 33.64
N LEU A 323 75.09 45.77 34.87
CA LEU A 323 74.09 45.65 35.94
C LEU A 323 72.81 46.42 35.57
N ASN A 324 72.94 47.62 35.01
CA ASN A 324 71.81 48.41 34.54
C ASN A 324 71.09 47.72 33.38
N GLU A 325 71.81 47.13 32.44
CA GLU A 325 71.24 46.36 31.33
C GLU A 325 70.45 45.13 31.84
N VAL A 326 71.03 44.34 32.74
CA VAL A 326 70.35 43.19 33.36
C VAL A 326 69.12 43.63 34.16
N THR A 327 69.22 44.76 34.87
CA THR A 327 68.09 45.33 35.61
C THR A 327 66.96 45.74 34.67
N LEU A 328 67.28 46.39 33.54
CA LEU A 328 66.30 46.77 32.52
C LEU A 328 65.69 45.54 31.83
N MET A 329 66.50 44.52 31.52
CA MET A 329 66.00 43.25 30.96
C MET A 329 65.08 42.54 31.95
N ASN A 330 65.41 42.53 33.24
CA ASN A 330 64.55 41.96 34.28
C ASN A 330 63.22 42.72 34.39
N GLN A 331 63.25 44.05 34.38
CA GLN A 331 62.03 44.88 34.37
C GLN A 331 61.15 44.58 33.14
N ARG A 332 61.73 44.48 31.94
CA ARG A 332 61.00 44.11 30.71
C ARG A 332 60.40 42.71 30.80
N TRP A 333 61.14 41.76 31.37
CA TRP A 333 60.66 40.39 31.55
C TRP A 333 59.51 40.32 32.57
N GLN A 334 59.60 41.07 33.67
CA GLN A 334 58.51 41.20 34.65
C GLN A 334 57.26 41.83 34.03
N ALA A 335 57.40 42.89 33.23
CA ALA A 335 56.27 43.51 32.53
C ALA A 335 55.60 42.53 31.55
N PHE A 336 56.39 41.82 30.74
CA PHE A 336 55.88 40.78 29.85
C PHE A 336 55.16 39.66 30.62
N PHE A 337 55.71 39.24 31.76
CA PHE A 337 55.09 38.22 32.60
C PHE A 337 53.73 38.68 33.14
N GLN A 338 53.63 39.91 33.63
CA GLN A 338 52.37 40.50 34.10
C GLN A 338 51.33 40.61 32.99
N GLU A 339 51.72 41.03 31.77
CA GLU A 339 50.81 41.08 30.62
C GLU A 339 50.30 39.68 30.25
N ARG A 340 51.18 38.67 30.28
CA ARG A 340 50.82 37.28 30.02
C ARG A 340 49.88 36.70 31.07
N GLU A 341 50.11 36.99 32.36
CA GLU A 341 49.20 36.59 33.44
C GLU A 341 47.83 37.23 33.27
N LYS A 342 47.78 38.52 32.93
CA LYS A 342 46.52 39.21 32.65
C LYS A 342 45.76 38.58 31.48
N TYR A 343 46.45 38.29 30.38
CA TYR A 343 45.84 37.63 29.23
C TYR A 343 45.31 36.23 29.56
N THR A 344 46.04 35.48 30.39
CA THR A 344 45.62 34.14 30.84
C THR A 344 44.37 34.25 31.72
N ALA A 345 44.34 35.20 32.66
CA ALA A 345 43.18 35.44 33.51
C ALA A 345 41.94 35.88 32.71
N ASP A 346 42.12 36.72 31.67
CA ASP A 346 41.03 37.14 30.78
C ASP A 346 40.46 35.95 29.98
N LEU A 347 41.32 35.05 29.48
CA LEU A 347 40.88 33.82 28.80
C LEU A 347 40.15 32.86 29.76
N GLU A 348 40.67 32.65 30.97
CA GLU A 348 40.00 31.82 31.98
C GLU A 348 38.62 32.37 32.34
N MET A 349 38.47 33.69 32.41
CA MET A 349 37.18 34.33 32.61
C MET A 349 36.21 34.08 31.44
N GLN A 350 36.68 34.18 30.19
CA GLN A 350 35.84 33.90 29.01
C GLN A 350 35.40 32.43 28.94
N VAL A 351 36.28 31.49 29.28
CA VAL A 351 35.94 30.07 29.33
C VAL A 351 34.85 29.81 30.38
N ARG A 352 34.95 30.44 31.56
CA ARG A 352 33.91 30.34 32.60
C ARG A 352 32.57 30.90 32.15
N ASP A 353 32.53 32.08 31.54
CA ASP A 353 31.29 32.68 31.03
C ASP A 353 30.63 31.81 29.94
N LEU A 354 31.43 31.22 29.04
CA LEU A 354 30.92 30.30 28.03
C LEU A 354 30.38 28.99 28.63
N ASP A 355 31.05 28.44 29.65
CA ASP A 355 30.59 27.24 30.35
C ASP A 355 29.28 27.48 31.11
N GLU A 356 29.14 28.65 31.73
CA GLU A 356 27.91 29.04 32.44
C GLU A 356 26.75 29.25 31.46
N ARG A 357 26.97 29.93 30.33
CA ARG A 357 25.96 30.06 29.26
C ARG A 357 25.56 28.72 28.66
N LEU A 358 26.49 27.77 28.53
CA LEU A 358 26.21 26.43 28.04
C LEU A 358 25.39 25.63 29.06
N LYS A 359 25.71 25.75 30.35
CA LYS A 359 24.91 25.19 31.44
C LYS A 359 23.51 25.78 31.48
N ASP A 360 23.36 27.09 31.34
CA ASP A 360 22.06 27.76 31.29
C ASP A 360 21.26 27.35 30.04
N ALA A 361 21.90 27.17 28.89
CA ALA A 361 21.24 26.65 27.69
C ALA A 361 20.78 25.18 27.86
N LEU A 362 21.54 24.37 28.59
CA LEU A 362 21.19 22.98 28.92
C LEU A 362 20.06 22.89 29.96
N HIS A 363 20.03 23.78 30.95
CA HIS A 363 19.03 23.80 32.02
C HIS A 363 17.79 24.65 31.67
N GLY A 364 17.89 25.53 30.68
CA GLY A 364 16.86 26.50 30.32
C GLY A 364 15.73 25.91 29.50
N GLY A 365 15.05 24.85 29.97
CA GLY A 365 13.70 24.38 29.58
C GLY A 365 13.42 24.02 28.11
N ALA A 366 14.25 24.44 27.16
CA ALA A 366 14.10 24.19 25.73
C ALA A 366 14.33 22.71 25.41
N ASN A 367 15.22 22.05 26.16
CA ASN A 367 15.43 20.62 26.04
C ASN A 367 14.23 19.81 26.57
N ASP A 368 13.64 20.25 27.69
CA ASP A 368 12.46 19.62 28.27
C ASP A 368 11.20 19.85 27.42
N GLU A 369 11.03 21.04 26.84
CA GLU A 369 9.92 21.35 25.94
C GLU A 369 10.03 20.60 24.61
N VAL A 370 11.23 20.49 24.02
CA VAL A 370 11.46 19.65 22.83
C VAL A 370 11.22 18.17 23.15
N LYS A 371 11.66 17.70 24.33
CA LYS A 371 11.39 16.34 24.80
C LYS A 371 9.89 16.10 24.97
N ARG A 372 9.16 17.03 25.58
CA ARG A 372 7.70 16.97 25.74
C ARG A 372 6.99 16.92 24.38
N GLN A 373 7.41 17.75 23.42
CA GLN A 373 6.86 17.75 22.06
C GLN A 373 7.16 16.45 21.31
N LEU A 374 8.34 15.87 21.51
CA LEU A 374 8.70 14.57 20.95
C LEU A 374 7.85 13.44 21.56
N GLU A 375 7.68 13.44 22.88
CA GLU A 375 6.80 12.48 23.58
C GLU A 375 5.35 12.62 23.12
N GLU A 376 4.83 13.84 22.95
CA GLU A 376 3.49 14.11 22.42
C GLU A 376 3.34 13.63 20.97
N TYR A 377 4.35 13.83 20.12
CA TYR A 377 4.35 13.33 18.74
C TYR A 377 4.39 11.80 18.70
N MET A 378 5.20 11.18 19.55
CA MET A 378 5.27 9.72 19.68
C MET A 378 3.95 9.13 20.17
N ALA A 379 3.31 9.74 21.17
CA ALA A 379 2.00 9.31 21.67
C ALA A 379 0.91 9.42 20.58
N ARG A 380 0.85 10.53 19.84
CA ARG A 380 -0.07 10.69 18.70
C ARG A 380 0.22 9.70 17.58
N SER A 381 1.49 9.39 17.32
CA SER A 381 1.87 8.38 16.33
C SER A 381 1.44 6.99 16.76
N GLN A 382 1.60 6.64 18.05
CA GLN A 382 1.16 5.36 18.61
C GLN A 382 -0.38 5.22 18.56
N GLU A 383 -1.12 6.28 18.90
CA GLU A 383 -2.58 6.30 18.78
C GLU A 383 -3.06 6.07 17.34
N LYS A 384 -2.39 6.69 16.36
CA LYS A 384 -2.67 6.46 14.94
C LYS A 384 -2.37 5.02 14.50
N ILE A 385 -1.27 4.44 14.99
CA ILE A 385 -0.94 3.03 14.72
C ILE A 385 -2.02 2.12 15.29
N ALA A 386 -2.43 2.33 16.55
CA ALA A 386 -3.50 1.56 17.18
C ALA A 386 -4.84 1.67 16.43
N ALA A 387 -5.20 2.87 15.96
CA ALA A 387 -6.42 3.07 15.17
C ALA A 387 -6.37 2.35 13.81
N VAL A 388 -5.20 2.32 13.15
CA VAL A 388 -4.99 1.57 11.90
C VAL A 388 -5.04 0.06 12.17
N GLU A 389 -4.46 -0.42 13.27
CA GLU A 389 -4.53 -1.82 13.68
C GLU A 389 -5.97 -2.26 13.99
N GLU A 390 -6.75 -1.42 14.68
CA GLU A 390 -8.18 -1.69 14.92
C GLU A 390 -8.98 -1.73 13.62
N SER A 391 -8.75 -0.79 12.70
CA SER A 391 -9.39 -0.80 11.39
C SER A 391 -9.00 -2.01 10.55
N ARG A 392 -7.74 -2.46 10.66
CA ARG A 392 -7.26 -3.67 10.00
C ARG A 392 -7.93 -4.91 10.57
N SER A 393 -8.02 -5.03 11.89
CA SER A 393 -8.72 -6.15 12.55
C SER A 393 -10.17 -6.25 12.10
N LYS A 394 -10.90 -5.13 11.99
CA LYS A 394 -12.29 -5.12 11.49
C LYS A 394 -12.38 -5.58 10.03
N ALA A 395 -11.45 -5.14 9.19
CA ALA A 395 -11.41 -5.57 7.79
C ALA A 395 -11.08 -7.08 7.66
N GLU A 396 -10.21 -7.61 8.53
CA GLU A 396 -9.90 -9.05 8.61
C GLU A 396 -11.14 -9.86 9.05
N ASP A 397 -11.89 -9.39 10.05
CA ASP A 397 -13.15 -10.03 10.50
C ASP A 397 -14.23 -10.03 9.40
N GLU A 398 -14.39 -8.91 8.68
CA GLU A 398 -15.30 -8.79 7.54
C GLU A 398 -14.91 -9.72 6.39
N ALA A 399 -13.61 -9.80 6.07
CA ALA A 399 -13.10 -10.71 5.06
C ALA A 399 -13.35 -12.18 5.42
N GLU A 400 -13.16 -12.56 6.69
CA GLU A 400 -13.46 -13.90 7.17
C GLU A 400 -14.98 -14.20 7.09
N HIS A 401 -15.82 -13.23 7.46
CA HIS A 401 -17.27 -13.36 7.33
C HIS A 401 -17.72 -13.58 5.87
N LEU A 402 -17.22 -12.77 4.95
CA LEU A 402 -17.51 -12.92 3.51
C LEU A 402 -17.02 -14.26 2.98
N LYS A 403 -15.85 -14.74 3.42
CA LYS A 403 -15.33 -16.06 3.06
C LYS A 403 -16.28 -17.19 3.50
N ARG A 404 -16.86 -17.10 4.71
CA ARG A 404 -17.88 -18.06 5.17
C ARG A 404 -19.15 -18.03 4.32
N ILE A 405 -19.60 -16.84 3.90
CA ILE A 405 -20.77 -16.69 3.02
C ILE A 405 -20.51 -17.29 1.64
N VAL A 406 -19.35 -17.01 1.05
CA VAL A 406 -18.95 -17.57 -0.26
C VAL A 406 -18.92 -19.09 -0.19
N GLN A 407 -18.29 -19.66 0.84
CA GLN A 407 -18.27 -21.11 1.03
C GLN A 407 -19.69 -21.70 1.14
N ALA A 408 -20.57 -21.09 1.94
CA ALA A 408 -21.95 -21.55 2.07
C ALA A 408 -22.71 -21.50 0.74
N LYS A 409 -22.45 -20.49 -0.11
CA LYS A 409 -23.07 -20.38 -1.44
C LYS A 409 -22.48 -21.37 -2.44
N GLU A 410 -21.19 -21.68 -2.35
CA GLU A 410 -20.56 -22.74 -3.14
C GLU A 410 -21.11 -24.12 -2.78
N ASP A 411 -21.34 -24.39 -1.49
CA ASP A 411 -21.97 -25.61 -1.00
C ASP A 411 -23.42 -25.72 -1.53
N GLU A 412 -24.19 -24.63 -1.49
CA GLU A 412 -25.57 -24.56 -2.04
C GLU A 412 -25.59 -24.81 -3.56
N ILE A 413 -24.68 -24.19 -4.32
CA ILE A 413 -24.54 -24.44 -5.77
C ILE A 413 -24.20 -25.90 -6.03
N THR A 414 -23.34 -26.50 -5.21
CA THR A 414 -22.94 -27.90 -5.34
C THR A 414 -24.12 -28.84 -5.06
N GLN A 415 -24.92 -28.53 -4.03
CA GLN A 415 -26.17 -29.24 -3.74
C GLN A 415 -27.16 -29.12 -4.90
N LEU A 416 -27.46 -27.91 -5.38
CA LEU A 416 -28.39 -27.69 -6.50
C LEU A 416 -27.92 -28.39 -7.78
N ARG A 417 -26.62 -28.38 -8.07
CA ARG A 417 -26.06 -29.14 -9.21
C ARG A 417 -26.27 -30.63 -9.05
N SER A 418 -26.11 -31.17 -7.85
CA SER A 418 -26.38 -32.59 -7.56
C SER A 418 -27.87 -32.92 -7.71
N GLU A 419 -28.77 -32.06 -7.24
CA GLU A 419 -30.23 -32.21 -7.40
C GLU A 419 -30.65 -32.16 -8.87
N VAL A 420 -30.13 -31.19 -9.63
CA VAL A 420 -30.36 -31.11 -11.09
C VAL A 420 -29.81 -32.34 -11.79
N SER A 421 -28.66 -32.86 -11.38
CA SER A 421 -28.09 -34.10 -11.93
C SER A 421 -29.01 -35.30 -11.67
N ILE A 422 -29.51 -35.46 -10.44
CA ILE A 422 -30.44 -36.52 -10.05
C ILE A 422 -31.77 -36.40 -10.81
N LEU A 423 -32.34 -35.18 -10.89
CA LEU A 423 -33.58 -34.92 -11.61
C LEU A 423 -33.40 -35.19 -13.10
N SER A 424 -32.30 -34.73 -13.70
CA SER A 424 -31.95 -34.99 -15.10
C SER A 424 -31.80 -36.48 -15.36
N HIS A 425 -31.17 -37.26 -14.47
CA HIS A 425 -31.10 -38.72 -14.63
C HIS A 425 -32.47 -39.41 -14.51
N ARG A 426 -33.39 -38.86 -13.70
CA ARG A 426 -34.76 -39.38 -13.56
C ARG A 426 -35.67 -39.03 -14.74
N SER A 427 -35.53 -37.83 -15.33
CA SER A 427 -36.40 -37.37 -16.43
C SER A 427 -35.83 -37.66 -17.83
N SER A 428 -34.50 -37.63 -18.01
CA SER A 428 -33.87 -37.79 -19.33
C SER A 428 -34.09 -39.19 -19.94
N GLY A 429 -34.20 -40.24 -19.13
CA GLY A 429 -34.44 -41.60 -19.66
C GLY A 429 -35.91 -41.88 -20.01
N VAL A 430 -36.85 -41.28 -19.28
CA VAL A 430 -38.28 -41.58 -19.43
C VAL A 430 -38.89 -40.71 -20.54
N ASP A 431 -38.57 -39.42 -20.58
CA ASP A 431 -39.16 -38.51 -21.57
C ASP A 431 -38.61 -38.77 -22.98
N THR A 432 -37.33 -39.09 -23.13
CA THR A 432 -36.76 -39.43 -24.45
C THR A 432 -37.36 -40.72 -25.00
N SER A 433 -37.50 -41.76 -24.18
CA SER A 433 -38.13 -43.02 -24.58
C SER A 433 -39.62 -42.87 -24.91
N ILE A 434 -40.37 -42.07 -24.14
CA ILE A 434 -41.77 -41.76 -24.44
C ILE A 434 -41.88 -40.96 -25.74
N ILE A 435 -41.01 -39.97 -25.96
CA ILE A 435 -40.98 -39.18 -27.21
C ILE A 435 -40.66 -40.09 -28.41
N GLU A 436 -39.71 -41.01 -28.29
CA GLU A 436 -39.39 -41.98 -29.35
C GLU A 436 -40.57 -42.92 -29.62
N HIS A 437 -41.24 -43.40 -28.57
CA HIS A 437 -42.43 -44.24 -28.72
C HIS A 437 -43.59 -43.50 -29.40
N LEU A 438 -43.85 -42.24 -29.02
CA LEU A 438 -44.87 -41.40 -29.66
C LEU A 438 -44.51 -41.10 -31.12
N LYS A 439 -43.23 -40.88 -31.45
CA LYS A 439 -42.78 -40.74 -32.84
C LYS A 439 -43.05 -42.00 -33.65
N ALA A 440 -42.74 -43.17 -33.09
CA ALA A 440 -43.03 -44.45 -33.74
C ALA A 440 -44.55 -44.66 -33.94
N GLN A 441 -45.37 -44.30 -32.95
CA GLN A 441 -46.82 -44.38 -33.06
C GLN A 441 -47.37 -43.46 -34.16
N ILE A 442 -46.89 -42.21 -34.23
CA ILE A 442 -47.26 -41.28 -35.31
C ILE A 442 -46.88 -41.86 -36.68
N GLN A 443 -45.70 -42.47 -36.79
CA GLN A 443 -45.25 -43.10 -38.03
C GLN A 443 -46.18 -44.24 -38.46
N VAL A 444 -46.50 -45.17 -37.56
CA VAL A 444 -47.41 -46.30 -37.86
C VAL A 444 -48.79 -45.80 -38.27
N CYS A 445 -49.36 -44.83 -37.53
CA CYS A 445 -50.65 -44.25 -37.91
C CYS A 445 -50.59 -43.57 -39.30
N THR A 446 -49.47 -42.92 -39.63
CA THR A 446 -49.28 -42.31 -40.95
C THR A 446 -49.24 -43.36 -42.06
N GLU A 447 -48.51 -44.46 -41.85
CA GLU A 447 -48.43 -45.58 -42.80
C GLU A 447 -49.79 -46.26 -43.00
N ASP A 448 -50.55 -46.46 -41.93
CA ASP A 448 -51.91 -47.03 -41.98
C ASP A 448 -52.88 -46.12 -42.75
N PHE A 449 -52.83 -44.81 -42.53
CA PHE A 449 -53.62 -43.83 -43.28
C PHE A 449 -53.27 -43.81 -44.77
N GLU A 450 -51.98 -43.91 -45.11
CA GLU A 450 -51.51 -43.95 -46.50
C GLU A 450 -52.04 -45.21 -47.20
N LYS A 451 -52.04 -46.36 -46.51
CA LYS A 451 -52.57 -47.62 -47.01
C LYS A 451 -54.09 -47.58 -47.20
N GLU A 452 -54.84 -47.07 -46.21
CA GLU A 452 -56.28 -46.87 -46.34
C GLU A 452 -56.62 -45.97 -47.54
N ARG A 453 -55.83 -44.90 -47.73
CA ARG A 453 -55.98 -44.00 -48.88
C ARG A 453 -55.76 -44.71 -50.21
N GLN A 454 -54.76 -45.58 -50.30
CA GLN A 454 -54.50 -46.41 -51.50
C GLN A 454 -55.65 -47.39 -51.77
N ASP A 455 -56.13 -48.09 -50.73
CA ASP A 455 -57.24 -49.02 -50.84
C ASP A 455 -58.53 -48.31 -51.29
N ARG A 456 -58.79 -47.11 -50.74
CA ARG A 456 -59.91 -46.25 -51.16
C ARG A 456 -59.78 -45.83 -52.63
N GLN A 457 -58.58 -45.48 -53.08
CA GLN A 457 -58.34 -45.13 -54.48
C GLN A 457 -58.58 -46.33 -55.41
N ALA A 458 -58.14 -47.53 -55.04
CA ALA A 458 -58.38 -48.76 -55.79
C ALA A 458 -59.88 -49.11 -55.84
N ALA A 459 -60.60 -48.96 -54.73
CA ALA A 459 -62.05 -49.15 -54.67
C ALA A 459 -62.78 -48.17 -55.60
N LEU A 460 -62.40 -46.89 -55.60
CA LEU A 460 -62.96 -45.88 -56.51
C LEU A 460 -62.70 -46.21 -57.98
N GLN A 461 -61.49 -46.67 -58.33
CA GLN A 461 -61.20 -47.14 -59.69
C GLN A 461 -62.09 -48.33 -60.09
N LYS A 462 -62.34 -49.26 -59.16
CA LYS A 462 -63.23 -50.40 -59.40
C LYS A 462 -64.68 -49.96 -59.61
N VAL A 463 -65.16 -49.02 -58.79
CA VAL A 463 -66.50 -48.41 -58.94
C VAL A 463 -66.63 -47.76 -60.32
N ASN A 464 -65.63 -46.98 -60.75
CA ASN A 464 -65.64 -46.36 -62.09
C ASN A 464 -65.69 -47.42 -63.20
N SER A 465 -64.88 -48.48 -63.11
CA SER A 465 -64.90 -49.58 -64.07
C SER A 465 -66.27 -50.29 -64.13
N LEU A 466 -66.90 -50.52 -62.98
CA LEU A 466 -68.24 -51.11 -62.91
C LEU A 466 -69.29 -50.15 -63.47
N GLN A 467 -69.18 -48.85 -63.20
CA GLN A 467 -70.10 -47.83 -63.72
C GLN A 467 -69.99 -47.70 -65.25
N GLU A 468 -68.79 -47.83 -65.82
CA GLU A 468 -68.58 -47.93 -67.27
C GLU A 468 -69.21 -49.19 -67.86
N GLN A 469 -69.12 -50.34 -67.18
CA GLN A 469 -69.77 -51.58 -67.61
C GLN A 469 -71.28 -51.46 -67.57
N VAL A 470 -71.85 -50.91 -66.49
CA VAL A 470 -73.29 -50.62 -66.37
C VAL A 470 -73.72 -49.69 -67.50
N THR A 471 -72.97 -48.62 -67.78
CA THR A 471 -73.26 -47.68 -68.88
C THR A 471 -73.25 -48.39 -70.24
N ARG A 472 -72.28 -49.30 -70.47
CA ARG A 472 -72.23 -50.13 -71.70
C ARG A 472 -73.44 -51.05 -71.82
N LEU A 473 -73.81 -51.74 -70.75
CA LEU A 473 -74.97 -52.63 -70.71
C LEU A 473 -76.28 -51.86 -70.90
N GLN A 474 -76.43 -50.68 -70.28
CA GLN A 474 -77.58 -49.80 -70.49
C GLN A 474 -77.71 -49.37 -71.95
N LYS A 475 -76.60 -48.99 -72.60
CA LYS A 475 -76.58 -48.68 -74.05
C LYS A 475 -77.02 -49.88 -74.89
N LEU A 476 -76.49 -51.07 -74.64
CA LEU A 476 -76.91 -52.30 -75.33
C LEU A 476 -78.39 -52.61 -75.13
N ASN A 477 -78.89 -52.49 -73.90
CA ASN A 477 -80.29 -52.73 -73.57
C ASN A 477 -81.22 -51.72 -74.26
N SER A 478 -80.86 -50.43 -74.26
CA SER A 478 -81.61 -49.39 -74.98
C SER A 478 -81.65 -49.64 -76.50
N HIS A 479 -80.55 -50.15 -77.07
CA HIS A 479 -80.49 -50.54 -78.48
C HIS A 479 -81.40 -51.73 -78.78
N LEU A 480 -81.40 -52.77 -77.92
CA LEU A 480 -82.31 -53.91 -78.05
C LEU A 480 -83.78 -53.51 -77.90
N GLN A 481 -84.11 -52.65 -76.94
CA GLN A 481 -85.46 -52.08 -76.81
C GLN A 481 -85.89 -51.34 -78.08
N THR A 482 -84.99 -50.57 -78.70
CA THR A 482 -85.25 -49.87 -79.96
C THR A 482 -85.51 -50.87 -81.10
N MET A 483 -84.70 -51.93 -81.20
CA MET A 483 -84.88 -53.02 -82.18
C MET A 483 -86.22 -53.75 -82.01
N LEU A 484 -86.60 -54.08 -80.78
CA LEU A 484 -87.89 -54.72 -80.47
C LEU A 484 -89.06 -53.79 -80.75
N SER A 485 -88.94 -52.50 -80.42
CA SER A 485 -89.95 -51.48 -80.74
C SER A 485 -90.12 -51.27 -82.25
N ASN A 486 -89.06 -51.44 -83.05
CA ASN A 486 -89.12 -51.33 -84.50
C ASN A 486 -89.68 -52.59 -85.20
N GLN A 487 -89.71 -53.75 -84.52
CA GLN A 487 -90.34 -54.99 -85.03
C GLN A 487 -91.81 -55.13 -84.62
N ALA A 488 -92.28 -54.36 -83.64
CA ALA A 488 -93.71 -54.23 -83.34
C ALA A 488 -94.37 -53.28 -84.35
N GLY A 489 -95.04 -53.84 -85.37
CA GLY A 489 -95.92 -53.08 -86.27
C GLY A 489 -97.09 -52.38 -85.54
N PRO A 490 -97.73 -51.38 -86.19
CA PRO A 490 -98.61 -50.43 -85.51
C PRO A 490 -99.95 -51.06 -85.13
N ALA A 491 -100.18 -51.24 -83.82
CA ALA A 491 -101.48 -51.66 -83.31
C ALA A 491 -102.43 -50.45 -83.24
N ARG A 492 -103.58 -50.60 -83.91
CA ARG A 492 -104.77 -49.73 -83.96
C ARG A 492 -105.31 -49.32 -82.57
N PRO A 493 -106.11 -48.24 -82.49
CA PRO A 493 -106.66 -47.72 -81.25
C PRO A 493 -107.84 -48.57 -80.76
N SER A 494 -108.04 -48.67 -79.45
CA SER A 494 -109.31 -49.11 -78.87
C SER A 494 -109.67 -48.28 -77.62
N PRO A 495 -110.96 -47.93 -77.42
CA PRO A 495 -111.46 -47.06 -76.34
C PRO A 495 -112.15 -47.85 -75.20
N GLN A 496 -112.30 -47.17 -74.04
CA GLN A 496 -113.21 -47.49 -72.91
C GLN A 496 -112.94 -48.83 -72.17
N GLU A 497 -113.02 -48.99 -70.85
CA GLU A 497 -113.65 -48.21 -69.78
C GLU A 497 -113.21 -48.73 -68.40
N HIS A 498 -113.12 -47.79 -67.46
CA HIS A 498 -113.53 -47.79 -66.04
C HIS A 498 -113.16 -48.88 -64.98
N ALA A 499 -112.66 -48.30 -63.87
CA ALA A 499 -113.03 -48.50 -62.45
C ALA A 499 -112.28 -49.55 -61.59
N HIS A 500 -111.35 -49.06 -60.75
CA HIS A 500 -111.44 -49.00 -59.26
C HIS A 500 -110.04 -48.63 -58.72
N ALA A 501 -109.86 -47.47 -58.07
CA ALA A 501 -109.81 -47.28 -56.60
C ALA A 501 -108.58 -48.02 -55.98
N GLN A 502 -107.76 -47.49 -55.08
CA GLN A 502 -107.99 -46.60 -53.94
C GLN A 502 -106.66 -46.49 -53.16
N TYR A 503 -106.42 -45.36 -52.46
CA TYR A 503 -105.32 -45.07 -51.51
C TYR A 503 -103.91 -44.85 -52.10
N GLY A 504 -103.15 -43.81 -51.79
CA GLY A 504 -103.27 -42.66 -50.89
C GLY A 504 -101.95 -41.88 -51.04
N HIS A 505 -101.97 -40.60 -51.40
CA HIS A 505 -101.96 -39.46 -50.48
C HIS A 505 -100.79 -39.50 -49.48
N LEU A 506 -99.75 -38.68 -49.71
CA LEU A 506 -99.52 -37.45 -48.94
C LEU A 506 -98.25 -36.73 -49.45
N ASP A 507 -98.45 -35.49 -49.91
CA ASP A 507 -97.51 -34.39 -49.71
C ASP A 507 -97.12 -34.31 -48.23
N HIS A 508 -95.90 -33.87 -47.92
CA HIS A 508 -95.62 -32.84 -46.90
C HIS A 508 -94.14 -32.44 -46.92
N GLY A 509 -93.91 -31.12 -47.02
CA GLY A 509 -92.61 -30.50 -46.82
C GLY A 509 -92.19 -30.43 -45.35
N GLY A 510 -90.99 -29.89 -45.13
CA GLY A 510 -90.35 -29.66 -43.84
C GLY A 510 -88.88 -30.05 -43.95
N ASN A 511 -87.96 -29.14 -44.27
CA ASN A 511 -87.34 -28.21 -43.32
C ASN A 511 -87.19 -28.86 -41.93
N LEU A 512 -85.98 -29.29 -41.56
CA LEU A 512 -85.45 -29.33 -40.19
C LEU A 512 -83.99 -29.86 -40.20
N GLN A 513 -83.10 -29.07 -39.61
CA GLN A 513 -81.78 -29.48 -39.09
C GLN A 513 -81.88 -30.71 -38.18
N PRO A 514 -80.74 -31.39 -37.96
CA PRO A 514 -80.25 -31.50 -36.58
C PRO A 514 -78.71 -31.33 -36.52
N ARG A 515 -78.13 -30.45 -35.70
CA ARG A 515 -77.84 -30.65 -34.26
C ARG A 515 -77.37 -32.11 -34.02
N GLY A 516 -76.07 -32.40 -34.04
CA GLY A 516 -75.22 -32.14 -32.89
C GLY A 516 -75.56 -33.10 -31.74
N GLY A 517 -74.75 -34.14 -31.53
CA GLY A 517 -74.76 -34.88 -30.28
C GLY A 517 -74.38 -36.36 -30.34
N ARG A 518 -73.29 -36.68 -29.64
CA ARG A 518 -73.03 -37.93 -28.88
C ARG A 518 -72.86 -39.24 -29.67
N TYR A 519 -71.60 -39.59 -29.89
CA TYR A 519 -71.11 -40.95 -29.63
C TYR A 519 -70.25 -40.82 -28.35
N GLY A 520 -70.44 -41.57 -27.26
CA GLY A 520 -70.81 -42.98 -27.21
C GLY A 520 -69.54 -43.74 -26.90
N ALA A 521 -69.13 -43.70 -25.63
CA ALA A 521 -68.02 -44.47 -25.10
C ALA A 521 -68.28 -45.96 -25.33
N LEU A 522 -67.37 -46.62 -26.04
CA LEU A 522 -67.27 -48.08 -26.09
C LEU A 522 -65.97 -48.44 -25.39
N GLU A 523 -66.12 -48.89 -24.15
CA GLU A 523 -65.16 -49.74 -23.46
C GLU A 523 -64.89 -50.97 -24.33
N TYR A 524 -63.62 -51.17 -24.69
CA TYR A 524 -63.12 -52.46 -25.13
C TYR A 524 -62.03 -52.87 -24.14
N ASP A 525 -62.45 -53.65 -23.15
CA ASP A 525 -61.57 -54.57 -22.46
C ASP A 525 -61.24 -55.73 -23.41
N CYS A 526 -59.96 -55.93 -23.70
CA CYS A 526 -59.48 -57.16 -24.31
C CYS A 526 -58.18 -57.58 -23.61
N PRO A 527 -58.11 -58.78 -23.00
CA PRO A 527 -56.94 -59.25 -22.30
C PRO A 527 -56.02 -60.00 -23.27
N ILE A 528 -54.73 -59.64 -23.31
CA ILE A 528 -53.71 -60.47 -23.96
C ILE A 528 -52.73 -60.95 -22.90
N SER A 529 -52.68 -62.28 -22.79
CA SER A 529 -51.81 -63.08 -21.94
C SER A 529 -50.35 -63.09 -22.45
N PRO A 530 -49.34 -63.37 -21.60
CA PRO A 530 -47.92 -63.27 -21.96
C PRO A 530 -47.32 -64.63 -22.34
N GLN A 531 -46.67 -64.70 -23.51
CA GLN A 531 -45.63 -65.66 -23.90
C GLN A 531 -44.74 -64.89 -24.91
N GLY A 532 -43.41 -64.86 -24.89
CA GLY A 532 -42.42 -65.79 -24.39
C GLY A 532 -41.40 -66.03 -25.51
N GLY A 533 -40.14 -65.60 -25.30
CA GLY A 533 -38.98 -65.89 -26.17
C GLY A 533 -38.78 -64.90 -27.33
N LYS A 534 -37.59 -64.70 -27.89
CA LYS A 534 -36.26 -65.27 -27.69
C LYS A 534 -35.30 -64.38 -28.50
N ASP A 535 -34.05 -64.36 -28.04
CA ASP A 535 -32.83 -63.92 -28.73
C ASP A 535 -32.89 -63.82 -30.26
N LEU A 536 -32.65 -62.63 -30.79
CA LEU A 536 -32.03 -62.44 -32.11
C LEU A 536 -30.97 -61.36 -31.99
N ARG A 537 -29.73 -61.83 -31.88
CA ARG A 537 -28.53 -61.10 -32.27
C ARG A 537 -28.68 -60.66 -33.72
N ASP A 538 -28.34 -59.41 -34.02
CA ASP A 538 -27.92 -59.03 -35.37
C ASP A 538 -26.58 -58.27 -35.29
N PRO A 539 -25.66 -58.47 -36.25
CA PRO A 539 -24.29 -58.00 -36.19
C PRO A 539 -24.16 -56.63 -36.87
N MET A 540 -23.61 -55.64 -36.16
CA MET A 540 -23.13 -54.43 -36.84
C MET A 540 -21.80 -54.70 -37.54
N ARG A 541 -21.76 -54.29 -38.80
CA ARG A 541 -20.60 -54.25 -39.69
C ARG A 541 -19.70 -53.07 -39.35
N ASP A 542 -18.41 -53.34 -39.41
CA ASP A 542 -17.32 -52.37 -39.42
C ASP A 542 -17.44 -51.38 -40.59
N PHE A 543 -17.27 -50.09 -40.30
CA PHE A 543 -16.91 -49.07 -41.28
C PHE A 543 -15.52 -48.52 -40.92
N PRO A 544 -14.60 -48.39 -41.90
CA PRO A 544 -13.21 -48.01 -41.65
C PRO A 544 -13.01 -46.50 -41.49
N ASP A 545 -12.00 -46.18 -40.69
CA ASP A 545 -11.44 -44.85 -40.44
C ASP A 545 -11.09 -44.10 -41.74
N PHE A 546 -11.49 -42.83 -41.78
CA PHE A 546 -11.10 -41.86 -42.79
C PHE A 546 -10.06 -40.91 -42.18
N ASP A 547 -8.79 -41.15 -42.49
CA ASP A 547 -7.70 -40.23 -42.21
C ASP A 547 -7.81 -38.99 -43.11
N TYR A 548 -8.06 -37.84 -42.50
CA TYR A 548 -7.91 -36.53 -43.16
C TYR A 548 -6.55 -35.94 -42.75
N GLU A 549 -5.55 -36.11 -43.62
CA GLU A 549 -4.41 -35.20 -43.66
C GLU A 549 -4.88 -33.82 -44.13
N GLN A 550 -4.51 -32.77 -43.39
CA GLN A 550 -4.52 -31.40 -43.92
C GLN A 550 -3.16 -30.71 -43.76
N PRO A 551 -2.82 -29.81 -44.70
CA PRO A 551 -1.45 -29.49 -45.06
C PRO A 551 -0.87 -28.32 -44.28
N ARG A 552 0.46 -28.33 -44.17
CA ARG A 552 1.29 -27.24 -43.68
C ARG A 552 1.25 -26.06 -44.65
N ASP A 553 0.90 -24.87 -44.15
CA ASP A 553 1.20 -23.61 -44.82
C ASP A 553 2.29 -22.83 -44.10
N HIS A 554 3.29 -22.48 -44.89
CA HIS A 554 4.39 -21.59 -44.62
C HIS A 554 3.92 -20.13 -44.60
N MET A 555 4.27 -19.38 -43.55
CA MET A 555 4.44 -17.93 -43.64
C MET A 555 5.67 -17.52 -42.85
N GLY A 556 6.71 -17.12 -43.59
CA GLY A 556 7.91 -16.46 -43.07
C GLY A 556 7.69 -14.97 -42.76
N PRO A 557 8.68 -14.30 -42.16
CA PRO A 557 8.51 -13.03 -41.46
C PRO A 557 8.59 -11.82 -42.39
N MET A 558 7.69 -10.85 -42.18
CA MET A 558 7.74 -9.53 -42.79
C MET A 558 8.65 -8.61 -41.96
N SER A 559 9.80 -8.25 -42.53
CA SER A 559 10.61 -7.11 -42.12
C SER A 559 10.08 -5.83 -42.77
N MET A 560 10.01 -4.72 -42.00
CA MET A 560 9.96 -3.36 -42.55
C MET A 560 10.82 -2.41 -41.68
N PRO A 561 11.32 -1.30 -42.27
CA PRO A 561 12.62 -0.73 -41.96
C PRO A 561 12.57 0.44 -40.98
N GLY A 562 13.74 0.71 -40.39
CA GLY A 562 13.98 1.83 -39.50
C GLY A 562 14.04 3.19 -40.20
N THR A 563 13.64 4.20 -39.45
CA THR A 563 14.07 5.59 -39.60
C THR A 563 14.33 6.15 -38.21
N ALA A 564 15.59 6.19 -37.83
CA ALA A 564 16.08 6.95 -36.70
C ALA A 564 16.27 8.40 -37.15
N THR A 565 15.72 9.36 -36.41
CA THR A 565 16.10 10.76 -36.52
C THR A 565 16.22 11.31 -35.10
N GLU A 566 17.47 11.57 -34.71
CA GLU A 566 17.84 12.36 -33.54
C GLU A 566 17.22 13.75 -33.63
N LEU A 567 16.61 14.24 -32.55
CA LEU A 567 16.63 15.67 -32.25
C LEU A 567 16.63 15.91 -30.73
N ILE A 568 17.56 16.79 -30.38
CA ILE A 568 18.00 17.25 -29.07
C ILE A 568 16.95 18.13 -28.38
N ALA A 569 16.82 17.92 -27.07
CA ALA A 569 16.40 18.79 -25.96
C ALA A 569 15.65 20.11 -26.26
N ARG A 570 14.53 20.32 -25.54
CA ARG A 570 14.26 21.58 -24.83
C ARG A 570 13.14 21.46 -23.78
N ASN A 571 13.51 21.76 -22.54
CA ASN A 571 12.64 22.15 -21.43
C ASN A 571 11.74 23.33 -21.82
N PRO A 572 10.51 23.40 -21.29
CA PRO A 572 10.12 24.61 -20.57
C PRO A 572 9.34 24.34 -19.27
N GLY A 573 9.63 25.18 -18.28
CA GLY A 573 9.02 25.18 -16.94
C GLY A 573 7.55 25.63 -16.89
N PRO A 574 6.99 25.70 -15.67
CA PRO A 574 5.55 25.59 -15.45
C PRO A 574 4.84 26.96 -15.45
N ARG A 575 3.58 26.97 -15.91
CA ARG A 575 2.61 28.02 -15.60
C ARG A 575 1.33 27.41 -15.02
N PRO A 576 0.68 28.07 -14.05
CA PRO A 576 -0.48 27.55 -13.34
C PRO A 576 -1.79 27.93 -14.05
N LYS A 577 -2.79 27.04 -14.02
CA LYS A 577 -4.18 27.37 -14.33
C LYS A 577 -5.13 26.66 -13.36
N HIS A 578 -5.74 27.50 -12.52
CA HIS A 578 -7.12 27.52 -12.03
C HIS A 578 -8.04 26.29 -12.20
N SER A 579 -8.63 25.94 -11.05
CA SER A 579 -10.04 25.58 -10.79
C SER A 579 -10.74 24.57 -11.70
N VAL A 580 -11.07 23.41 -11.14
CA VAL A 580 -12.18 22.58 -11.61
C VAL A 580 -13.07 22.22 -10.43
N SER A 581 -14.35 22.50 -10.64
CA SER A 581 -15.49 22.30 -9.77
C SER A 581 -15.79 20.82 -9.53
N ALA A 582 -16.30 20.54 -8.33
CA ALA A 582 -16.84 19.26 -7.92
C ALA A 582 -18.12 18.93 -8.70
N THR A 583 -18.30 17.65 -9.07
CA THR A 583 -19.63 17.09 -9.35
C THR A 583 -19.61 15.64 -8.89
N GLU A 584 -20.49 15.38 -7.93
CA GLU A 584 -20.78 14.09 -7.30
C GLU A 584 -21.36 13.11 -8.32
N LEU A 585 -20.91 11.85 -8.32
CA LEU A 585 -21.70 10.74 -8.87
C LEU A 585 -21.56 9.46 -8.03
N THR A 586 -22.75 8.96 -7.71
CA THR A 586 -23.17 7.76 -6.98
C THR A 586 -22.76 6.46 -7.72
N PRO A 587 -22.49 5.33 -7.02
CA PRO A 587 -21.99 4.11 -7.66
C PRO A 587 -23.13 3.18 -8.11
N CYS A 588 -23.02 2.65 -9.33
CA CYS A 588 -23.82 1.53 -9.82
C CYS A 588 -22.93 0.29 -9.96
N LEU A 589 -23.37 -0.78 -9.31
CA LEU A 589 -22.80 -2.13 -9.32
C LEU A 589 -22.97 -2.74 -10.73
N ALA A 590 -21.89 -3.27 -11.30
CA ALA A 590 -21.94 -4.11 -12.49
C ALA A 590 -20.97 -5.29 -12.31
N GLU A 591 -21.50 -6.48 -12.58
CA GLU A 591 -20.89 -7.80 -12.36
C GLU A 591 -19.55 -7.98 -13.10
N GLU A 592 -18.55 -8.46 -12.35
CA GLU A 592 -17.21 -8.77 -12.84
C GLU A 592 -17.21 -10.08 -13.63
N VAL A 593 -16.87 -9.99 -14.92
CA VAL A 593 -16.38 -11.13 -15.68
C VAL A 593 -14.95 -11.39 -15.22
N LYS A 594 -14.76 -12.45 -14.43
CA LYS A 594 -13.44 -12.94 -13.96
C LYS A 594 -12.55 -13.20 -15.18
N HIS A 595 -11.63 -12.28 -15.43
CA HIS A 595 -10.46 -12.56 -16.25
C HIS A 595 -9.46 -13.27 -15.33
N ASP A 596 -9.21 -14.55 -15.60
CA ASP A 596 -8.18 -15.31 -14.91
C ASP A 596 -6.83 -14.61 -15.14
N ASN A 597 -6.33 -13.95 -14.11
CA ASN A 597 -5.04 -13.26 -14.15
C ASN A 597 -3.94 -14.32 -14.09
N PHE A 598 -3.34 -14.62 -15.24
CA PHE A 598 -2.13 -15.44 -15.30
C PHE A 598 -0.90 -14.58 -15.07
N LEU A 599 -0.07 -14.97 -14.10
CA LEU A 599 1.25 -14.42 -13.85
C LEU A 599 2.26 -15.15 -14.73
N THR A 600 3.19 -14.43 -15.37
CA THR A 600 4.16 -15.04 -16.28
C THR A 600 5.59 -14.88 -15.79
N CYS A 601 6.41 -15.92 -15.95
CA CYS A 601 7.83 -15.85 -15.63
C CYS A 601 8.56 -14.94 -16.63
N PRO A 602 9.25 -13.88 -16.19
CA PRO A 602 9.83 -12.88 -17.10
C PRO A 602 11.00 -13.41 -17.95
N LYS A 603 11.59 -14.56 -17.57
CA LYS A 603 12.73 -15.15 -18.29
C LYS A 603 12.28 -16.13 -19.40
N CYS A 604 11.24 -16.93 -19.15
CA CYS A 604 10.81 -17.98 -20.08
C CYS A 604 9.34 -17.86 -20.55
N ASN A 605 8.62 -16.83 -20.09
CA ASN A 605 7.19 -16.57 -20.36
C ASN A 605 6.23 -17.71 -20.01
N LYS A 606 6.63 -18.63 -19.13
CA LYS A 606 5.73 -19.68 -18.65
C LYS A 606 4.64 -19.06 -17.77
N GLU A 607 3.38 -19.39 -18.05
CA GLU A 607 2.19 -18.86 -17.36
C GLU A 607 1.85 -19.68 -16.12
N PHE A 608 1.43 -19.00 -15.07
CA PHE A 608 1.04 -19.53 -13.77
C PHE A 608 -0.27 -18.84 -13.35
N SER A 609 -1.24 -19.57 -12.81
CA SER A 609 -2.43 -18.93 -12.26
C SER A 609 -2.09 -18.14 -10.99
N GLU A 610 -2.89 -17.11 -10.67
CA GLU A 610 -2.70 -16.27 -9.50
C GLU A 610 -2.62 -17.07 -8.18
N GLU A 611 -3.40 -18.15 -8.06
CA GLU A 611 -3.38 -19.08 -6.93
C GLU A 611 -2.06 -19.87 -6.80
N ARG A 612 -1.24 -19.93 -7.86
CA ARG A 612 0.03 -20.66 -7.93
C ARG A 612 1.25 -19.73 -7.82
N GLN A 613 1.12 -18.61 -7.13
CA GLN A 613 2.23 -17.67 -6.93
C GLN A 613 3.48 -18.33 -6.32
N GLY A 614 3.31 -19.32 -5.43
CA GLY A 614 4.42 -20.10 -4.87
C GLY A 614 5.18 -20.94 -5.92
N GLU A 615 4.46 -21.51 -6.90
CA GLU A 615 5.07 -22.27 -8.00
C GLU A 615 5.83 -21.34 -8.96
N LEU A 616 5.31 -20.13 -9.20
CA LEU A 616 6.01 -19.11 -9.98
C LEU A 616 7.32 -18.70 -9.32
N LEU A 617 7.34 -18.46 -8.00
CA LEU A 617 8.57 -18.07 -7.29
C LEU A 617 9.61 -19.19 -7.31
N ALA A 618 9.20 -20.42 -7.00
CA ALA A 618 10.10 -21.59 -7.09
C ALA A 618 10.62 -21.79 -8.52
N HIS A 619 9.77 -21.56 -9.52
CA HIS A 619 10.18 -21.58 -10.92
C HIS A 619 11.14 -20.44 -11.26
N MET A 620 10.94 -19.22 -10.75
CA MET A 620 11.85 -18.09 -10.99
C MET A 620 13.24 -18.36 -10.41
N ASP A 621 13.33 -18.97 -9.23
CA ASP A 621 14.62 -19.36 -8.62
C ASP A 621 15.35 -20.40 -9.48
N ALA A 622 14.64 -21.46 -9.90
CA ALA A 622 15.20 -22.51 -10.76
C ALA A 622 15.45 -22.04 -12.20
N CYS A 623 14.70 -21.06 -12.69
CA CYS A 623 14.85 -20.51 -14.02
C CYS A 623 16.03 -19.55 -14.06
N TRP A 624 16.47 -18.97 -12.94
CA TRP A 624 17.60 -18.04 -12.90
C TRP A 624 18.96 -18.71 -13.01
N GLU A 625 19.09 -19.93 -12.46
CA GLU A 625 20.20 -20.86 -12.72
C GLU A 625 20.24 -21.31 -14.19
#